data_AF-A0AAW7H5N8-F1
#
_entry.id   AF-A0AAW7H5N8-F1
#
_cell.length_a   1.000
_cell.length_b   1.000
_cell.length_c   1.000
_cell.angle_alpha   90.00
_cell.angle_beta   90.00
_cell.angle_gamma   90.00
#
_symmetry.space_group_name_H-M   'P 1'
#
loop_
_entity.id
_entity.type
_entity.pdbx_description
1 polymer ?
#
loop_
_entity_poly.entity_id
_entity_poly.type
_entity_poly.pdbx_seq_one_letter_code
_entity_poly.pdbx_strand_id
1 'polypeptide(L)'
;MNNDIWLPAGSIEEAHQQALTWVCDAYLFYLISLHRRPVYRHQYGDISLNQSALQGFIDSYLKDKGWSLEHRCAHYINILDLIKYLHRSNSGFIDWGTIPSLTPRGTRWMNACFSRLGEMVNSYGGWENYVKETAGDSIS
;
A
#
# COMPACT_ATOMS: atom_id res chain seq x y z
N MET A 1 -17.85 -0.61 24.82
CA MET A 1 -16.67 -1.48 24.93
C MET A 1 -15.51 -0.68 24.39
N ASN A 2 -14.52 -0.40 25.24
CA ASN A 2 -13.37 0.42 24.88
C ASN A 2 -12.53 -0.32 23.84
N ASN A 3 -12.44 0.25 22.64
CA ASN A 3 -11.51 -0.18 21.61
C ASN A 3 -10.12 0.39 21.99
N ASP A 4 -9.50 -0.20 22.99
CA ASP A 4 -8.07 0.01 23.24
C ASP A 4 -7.31 -0.76 22.14
N ILE A 5 -7.28 -0.14 20.95
CA ILE A 5 -6.36 -0.52 19.88
C ILE A 5 -4.98 -0.27 20.45
N TRP A 6 -4.31 -1.34 20.86
CA TRP A 6 -2.94 -1.30 21.34
C TRP A 6 -2.05 -0.74 20.22
N LEU A 7 -1.73 0.55 20.31
CA LEU A 7 -0.75 1.23 19.47
C LEU A 7 0.59 1.10 20.22
N PRO A 8 1.54 0.26 19.78
CA PRO A 8 2.84 0.13 20.42
C PRO A 8 3.77 1.33 20.15
N ALA A 9 3.26 2.40 19.54
CA ALA A 9 4.00 3.58 19.11
C ALA A 9 3.55 4.81 19.91
N GLY A 10 4.52 5.65 20.31
CA GLY A 10 4.33 6.73 21.29
C GLY A 10 3.50 7.90 20.77
N SER A 11 3.27 8.01 19.45
CA SER A 11 2.38 9.01 18.82
C SER A 11 1.50 8.45 17.69
N ILE A 12 0.47 9.22 17.32
CA ILE A 12 -0.44 8.87 16.20
C ILE A 12 0.29 8.86 14.85
N GLU A 13 1.29 9.74 14.66
CA GLU A 13 2.13 9.79 13.47
C GLU A 13 3.00 8.55 13.34
N GLU A 14 3.61 8.09 14.44
CA GLU A 14 4.42 6.88 14.44
C GLU A 14 3.54 5.65 14.15
N ALA A 15 2.37 5.56 14.77
CA ALA A 15 1.41 4.50 14.51
C ALA A 15 0.93 4.50 13.04
N HIS A 16 0.64 5.68 12.50
CA HIS A 16 0.29 5.86 11.10
C HIS A 16 1.41 5.38 10.18
N GLN A 17 2.65 5.81 10.43
CA GLN A 17 3.81 5.45 9.62
C GLN A 17 4.10 3.94 9.68
N GLN A 18 3.95 3.33 10.86
CA GLN A 18 4.11 1.90 11.04
C GLN A 18 3.03 1.12 10.28
N ALA A 19 1.76 1.51 10.41
CA ALA A 19 0.65 0.87 9.72
C ALA A 19 0.80 0.98 8.20
N LEU A 20 1.19 2.16 7.70
CA LEU A 20 1.46 2.38 6.28
C LEU A 20 2.61 1.49 5.78
N THR A 21 3.70 1.39 6.56
CA THR A 21 4.85 0.53 6.23
C THR A 21 4.42 -0.94 6.12
N TRP A 22 3.65 -1.43 7.09
CA TRP A 22 3.12 -2.80 7.07
C TRP A 22 2.22 -3.07 5.86
N VAL A 23 1.32 -2.14 5.51
CA VAL A 23 0.47 -2.28 4.33
C VAL A 23 1.31 -2.38 3.06
N CYS A 24 2.33 -1.52 2.92
CA CYS A 24 3.21 -1.52 1.75
C CYS A 24 4.00 -2.83 1.64
N ASP A 25 4.60 -3.29 2.73
CA ASP A 25 5.37 -4.53 2.72
C ASP A 25 4.49 -5.76 2.48
N ALA A 26 3.32 -5.81 3.12
CA ALA A 26 2.34 -6.87 2.91
C ALA A 26 1.90 -6.95 1.44
N TYR A 27 1.74 -5.81 0.77
CA TYR A 27 1.42 -5.76 -0.65
C TYR A 27 2.60 -6.20 -1.52
N LEU A 28 3.83 -5.76 -1.22
CA LEU A 28 5.03 -6.21 -1.93
C LEU A 28 5.22 -7.72 -1.81
N PHE A 29 5.04 -8.28 -0.61
CA PHE A 29 5.09 -9.72 -0.41
C PHE A 29 3.99 -10.45 -1.17
N TYR A 30 2.78 -9.89 -1.23
CA TYR A 30 1.72 -10.41 -2.07
C TYR A 30 2.13 -10.45 -3.55
N LEU A 31 2.67 -9.36 -4.11
CA LEU A 31 3.14 -9.33 -5.51
C LEU A 31 4.30 -10.31 -5.76
N ILE A 32 5.27 -10.39 -4.84
CA ILE A 32 6.38 -11.34 -4.91
C ILE A 32 5.88 -12.78 -4.84
N SER A 33 4.84 -13.06 -4.04
CA SER A 33 4.25 -14.40 -3.96
C SER A 33 3.61 -14.83 -5.28
N LEU A 34 3.04 -13.90 -6.04
CA LEU A 34 2.40 -14.16 -7.32
C LEU A 34 3.37 -14.18 -8.50
N HIS A 35 4.29 -13.23 -8.54
CA HIS A 35 5.10 -12.94 -9.72
C HIS A 35 6.61 -13.14 -9.51
N ARG A 36 7.03 -13.53 -8.30
CA ARG A 36 8.44 -13.64 -7.87
C ARG A 36 9.23 -12.32 -7.98
N ARG A 37 8.53 -11.20 -8.18
CA ARG A 37 9.05 -9.83 -8.32
C ARG A 37 8.03 -8.83 -7.77
N PRO A 38 8.45 -7.66 -7.26
CA PRO A 38 7.55 -6.63 -6.77
C PRO A 38 6.94 -5.83 -7.93
N VAL A 39 6.18 -6.51 -8.78
CA VAL A 39 5.61 -5.95 -10.01
C VAL A 39 4.10 -6.15 -10.00
N TYR A 40 3.35 -5.08 -10.22
CA TYR A 40 1.92 -5.15 -10.51
C TYR A 40 1.73 -5.26 -12.03
N ARG A 41 1.14 -6.37 -12.49
CA ARG A 41 0.88 -6.59 -13.91
C ARG A 41 -0.43 -5.93 -14.31
N HIS A 42 -0.35 -4.93 -15.19
CA HIS A 42 -1.50 -4.26 -15.77
C HIS A 42 -1.63 -4.62 -17.26
N GLN A 43 -2.84 -4.49 -17.82
CA GLN A 43 -3.08 -4.77 -19.25
C GLN A 43 -2.26 -3.89 -20.20
N TYR A 44 -1.84 -2.70 -19.73
CA TYR A 44 -1.02 -1.74 -20.50
C TYR A 44 0.47 -1.82 -20.17
N GLY A 45 0.90 -2.77 -19.34
CA GLY A 45 2.30 -2.95 -18.96
C GLY A 45 2.51 -3.28 -17.49
N ASP A 46 3.75 -3.63 -17.16
CA ASP A 46 4.16 -3.99 -15.81
C ASP A 46 4.59 -2.74 -15.03
N ILE A 47 4.01 -2.55 -13.85
CA ILE A 47 4.37 -1.46 -12.92
C ILE A 47 5.32 -2.03 -11.88
N SER A 48 6.60 -1.64 -11.96
CA SER A 48 7.59 -1.97 -10.94
C SER A 48 7.37 -1.11 -9.70
N LEU A 49 7.29 -1.75 -8.53
CA LEU A 49 6.96 -1.10 -7.28
C LEU A 49 8.08 -1.29 -6.26
N ASN A 50 8.33 -0.25 -5.47
CA ASN A 50 9.18 -0.31 -4.29
C ASN A 50 8.43 0.27 -3.09
N GLN A 51 8.96 0.05 -1.89
CA GLN A 51 8.28 0.42 -0.64
C GLN A 51 8.02 1.93 -0.57
N SER A 52 9.02 2.77 -0.86
CA SER A 52 8.89 4.22 -0.79
C SER A 52 7.87 4.78 -1.79
N ALA A 53 7.82 4.23 -3.01
CA ALA A 53 6.84 4.61 -4.02
C ALA A 53 5.42 4.23 -3.60
N LEU A 54 5.23 3.05 -3.00
CA LEU A 54 3.94 2.63 -2.45
C LEU A 54 3.48 3.58 -1.33
N GLN A 55 4.37 3.87 -0.38
CA GLN A 55 4.07 4.76 0.75
C GLN A 55 3.65 6.14 0.25
N GLY A 56 4.46 6.74 -0.63
CA GLY A 56 4.17 8.06 -1.21
C GLY A 56 2.85 8.07 -1.97
N PHE A 57 2.62 7.09 -2.84
CA PHE A 57 1.42 7.02 -3.67
C PHE A 57 0.14 6.89 -2.84
N ILE A 58 0.08 5.89 -1.95
CA ILE A 58 -1.12 5.59 -1.17
C ILE A 58 -1.42 6.75 -0.21
N ASP A 59 -0.40 7.22 0.50
CA ASP A 59 -0.59 8.19 1.56
C ASP A 59 -0.99 9.55 1.01
N SER A 60 -0.37 9.97 -0.09
CA SER A 60 -0.73 11.20 -0.80
C SER A 60 -2.13 11.08 -1.40
N TYR A 61 -2.46 9.94 -2.02
CA TYR A 61 -3.81 9.72 -2.58
C TYR A 61 -4.92 9.88 -1.53
N LEU A 62 -4.74 9.31 -0.33
CA LEU A 62 -5.73 9.45 0.75
C LEU A 62 -5.72 10.85 1.37
N LYS A 63 -4.56 11.50 1.45
CA LYS A 63 -4.43 12.89 1.89
C LYS A 63 -5.17 13.85 0.96
N ASP A 64 -4.99 13.69 -0.35
CA ASP A 64 -5.63 14.51 -1.38
C ASP A 64 -7.15 14.32 -1.41
N LYS A 65 -7.62 13.15 -0.96
CA LYS A 65 -9.05 12.88 -0.72
C LYS A 65 -9.60 13.57 0.54
N GLY A 66 -8.76 14.26 1.30
CA GLY A 66 -9.13 14.99 2.53
C GLY A 66 -9.26 14.10 3.76
N TRP A 67 -8.62 12.93 3.80
CA TRP A 67 -8.67 12.06 4.97
C TRP A 67 -7.71 12.54 6.06
N SER A 68 -8.18 12.58 7.31
CA SER A 68 -7.33 12.89 8.46
C SER A 68 -6.30 11.80 8.71
N LEU A 69 -5.25 12.12 9.49
CA LEU A 69 -4.19 11.18 9.85
C LEU A 69 -4.76 9.95 10.58
N GLU A 70 -5.70 10.17 11.51
CA GLU A 70 -6.35 9.10 12.28
C GLU A 70 -7.19 8.20 11.37
N HIS A 71 -7.91 8.79 10.41
CA HIS A 71 -8.74 8.02 9.49
C HIS A 71 -7.88 7.18 8.53
N ARG A 72 -6.75 7.71 8.06
CA ARG A 72 -5.77 6.96 7.25
C ARG A 72 -5.14 5.82 8.06
N CYS A 73 -4.70 6.09 9.28
CA CYS A 73 -4.15 5.08 10.19
C CYS A 73 -5.15 3.95 10.45
N ALA A 74 -6.40 4.29 10.80
CA ALA A 74 -7.47 3.32 11.01
C ALA A 74 -7.76 2.51 9.74
N HIS A 75 -7.74 3.14 8.57
CA HIS A 75 -7.91 2.44 7.30
C HIS A 75 -6.80 1.40 7.06
N TYR A 76 -5.53 1.78 7.26
CA TYR A 76 -4.39 0.88 7.10
C TYR A 76 -4.46 -0.33 8.03
N ILE A 77 -4.81 -0.10 9.29
CA ILE A 77 -5.03 -1.16 10.29
C ILE A 77 -6.15 -2.10 9.84
N ASN A 78 -7.28 -1.56 9.35
CA ASN A 78 -8.45 -2.34 8.96
C ASN A 78 -8.24 -3.21 7.72
N ILE A 79 -7.30 -2.88 6.85
CA ILE A 79 -7.01 -3.68 5.65
C ILE A 79 -5.97 -4.78 5.90
N LEU A 80 -5.30 -4.77 7.06
CA LEU A 80 -4.38 -5.81 7.53
C LEU A 80 -5.13 -6.90 8.29
N ASP A 81 -4.72 -8.16 8.09
CA ASP A 81 -5.25 -9.31 8.83
C ASP A 81 -4.50 -9.46 10.16
N LEU A 82 -4.78 -8.54 11.08
CA LEU A 82 -4.17 -8.52 12.41
C LEU A 82 -4.64 -9.69 13.29
N ILE A 83 -5.85 -10.22 13.06
CA ILE A 83 -6.36 -11.38 13.80
C ILE A 83 -5.46 -12.59 13.52
N LYS A 84 -5.23 -12.91 12.24
CA LYS A 84 -4.34 -14.01 11.86
C LYS A 84 -2.91 -13.77 12.31
N TYR A 85 -2.45 -12.51 12.26
CA TYR A 85 -1.13 -12.12 12.72
C TYR A 85 -0.92 -12.31 14.24
N LEU A 86 -1.93 -12.00 15.06
CA LEU A 86 -1.90 -12.16 16.52
C LEU A 86 -2.05 -13.63 16.96
N HIS A 87 -2.83 -14.42 16.23
CA HIS A 87 -3.06 -15.84 16.54
C HIS A 87 -1.96 -16.78 16.01
N ARG A 88 -0.86 -16.25 15.47
CA ARG A 88 0.26 -17.11 15.03
C ARG A 88 0.90 -17.80 16.23
N SER A 89 0.86 -19.13 16.26
CA SER A 89 1.73 -19.92 17.12
C SER A 89 3.05 -20.09 16.37
N ASN A 90 4.07 -19.31 16.72
CA ASN A 90 5.38 -19.43 16.10
C ASN A 90 5.95 -20.83 16.40
N SER A 91 5.91 -21.74 15.41
CA SER A 91 6.43 -23.09 15.53
C SER A 91 7.95 -23.05 15.47
N GLY A 92 8.65 -22.87 16.60
CA GLY A 92 10.10 -23.12 16.77
C GLY A 92 11.08 -22.44 15.79
N PHE A 93 10.61 -21.57 14.90
CA PHE A 93 11.40 -20.91 13.87
C PHE A 93 11.75 -19.50 14.34
N ILE A 94 12.97 -19.04 14.05
CA ILE A 94 13.38 -17.67 14.35
C ILE A 94 12.62 -16.74 13.41
N ASP A 95 11.63 -16.07 13.98
CA ASP A 95 10.71 -15.18 13.27
C ASP A 95 11.28 -13.75 13.34
N TRP A 96 12.05 -13.36 12.31
CA TRP A 96 12.75 -12.06 12.23
C TRP A 96 11.84 -10.84 12.01
N GLY A 97 10.55 -10.97 12.31
CA GLY A 97 9.56 -9.90 12.14
C GLY A 97 8.58 -10.17 11.02
N THR A 98 7.82 -11.27 11.10
CA THR A 98 6.64 -11.46 10.21
C THR A 98 5.79 -10.19 10.20
N ILE A 99 5.37 -9.81 9.01
CA ILE A 99 4.49 -8.66 8.77
C ILE A 99 3.06 -9.19 8.61
N PRO A 100 2.03 -8.51 9.14
CA PRO A 100 0.65 -8.91 8.92
C PRO A 100 0.33 -8.97 7.42
N SER A 101 -0.35 -10.03 6.98
CA SER A 101 -0.81 -10.13 5.60
C SER A 101 -1.98 -9.19 5.33
N LEU A 102 -2.17 -8.76 4.08
CA LEU A 102 -3.38 -8.05 3.69
C LEU A 102 -4.61 -8.95 3.77
N THR A 103 -5.74 -8.38 4.17
CA THR A 103 -7.05 -8.99 3.97
C THR A 103 -7.36 -9.11 2.46
N PRO A 104 -8.28 -10.00 2.05
CA PRO A 104 -8.75 -10.06 0.67
C PRO A 104 -9.31 -8.71 0.18
N ARG A 105 -9.95 -7.95 1.07
CA ARG A 105 -10.46 -6.60 0.78
C ARG A 105 -9.30 -5.62 0.58
N GLY A 106 -8.29 -5.65 1.44
CA GLY A 106 -7.09 -4.83 1.31
C GLY A 106 -6.36 -5.08 0.00
N THR A 107 -6.21 -6.34 -0.38
CA THR A 107 -5.59 -6.74 -1.65
C THR A 107 -6.37 -6.21 -2.85
N ARG A 108 -7.70 -6.36 -2.86
CA ARG A 108 -8.55 -5.81 -3.94
C ARG A 108 -8.47 -4.30 -4.03
N TRP A 109 -8.45 -3.62 -2.88
CA TRP A 109 -8.33 -2.18 -2.82
C TRP A 109 -6.98 -1.70 -3.39
N MET A 110 -5.88 -2.32 -2.97
CA MET A 110 -4.55 -2.04 -3.52
C MET A 110 -4.49 -2.26 -5.03
N ASN A 111 -4.98 -3.41 -5.52
CA ASN A 111 -5.03 -3.71 -6.94
C ASN A 111 -5.87 -2.66 -7.71
N ALA A 112 -6.99 -2.20 -7.15
CA ALA A 112 -7.81 -1.17 -7.78
C ALA A 112 -7.08 0.19 -7.88
N CYS A 113 -6.30 0.56 -6.86
CA CYS A 113 -5.47 1.76 -6.91
C CYS A 113 -4.46 1.71 -8.06
N PHE A 114 -3.77 0.58 -8.24
CA PHE A 114 -2.78 0.43 -9.34
C PHE A 114 -3.42 0.21 -10.71
N SER A 115 -4.60 -0.42 -10.78
CA SER A 115 -5.38 -0.50 -12.01
C SER A 115 -5.72 0.90 -12.52
N ARG A 116 -6.24 1.76 -11.62
CA ARG A 116 -6.57 3.15 -11.96
C ARG A 116 -5.33 3.95 -12.35
N LEU A 117 -4.20 3.74 -11.69
CA LEU A 117 -2.93 4.35 -12.08
C LEU A 117 -2.54 3.95 -13.51
N GLY A 118 -2.60 2.65 -13.82
CA GLY A 118 -2.30 2.13 -15.15
C GLY A 118 -3.22 2.69 -16.24
N GLU A 119 -4.52 2.81 -15.96
CA GLU A 119 -5.49 3.45 -16.87
C GLU A 119 -5.18 4.93 -17.09
N MET A 120 -4.89 5.67 -16.02
CA MET A 120 -4.54 7.10 -16.10
C MET A 120 -3.29 7.30 -16.94
N VAL A 121 -2.20 6.59 -16.64
CA VAL A 121 -0.92 6.69 -17.37
C VAL A 121 -1.13 6.36 -18.86
N ASN A 122 -1.94 5.34 -19.16
CA ASN A 122 -2.26 4.99 -20.53
C ASN A 122 -3.08 6.08 -21.24
N SER A 123 -3.99 6.78 -20.55
CA SER A 123 -4.74 7.90 -21.16
C SER A 123 -3.85 9.07 -21.60
N TYR A 124 -2.69 9.24 -20.97
CA TYR A 124 -1.66 10.19 -21.39
C TYR A 124 -0.75 9.63 -22.49
N GLY A 125 -0.96 8.40 -22.97
CA GLY A 125 -0.11 7.75 -23.96
C GLY A 125 1.19 7.18 -23.38
N GLY A 126 1.27 7.01 -22.06
CA GLY A 126 2.43 6.45 -21.36
C GLY A 126 3.00 7.36 -20.29
N TRP A 127 3.94 6.82 -19.52
CA TRP A 127 4.53 7.51 -18.36
C TRP A 127 5.32 8.76 -18.77
N GLU A 128 6.05 8.70 -19.87
CA GLU A 128 6.85 9.83 -20.37
C GLU A 128 5.98 11.05 -20.71
N ASN A 129 4.86 10.82 -21.38
CA ASN A 129 3.92 11.88 -21.75
C ASN A 129 3.18 12.42 -20.52
N TYR A 130 2.82 11.57 -19.57
CA TYR A 130 2.26 12.02 -18.29
C TYR A 130 3.21 12.98 -17.57
N VAL A 131 4.50 12.64 -17.50
CA VAL A 131 5.51 13.51 -16.86
C VAL A 131 5.61 14.85 -17.59
N LYS A 132 5.66 14.87 -18.93
CA LYS A 132 5.69 16.10 -19.73
C LYS A 132 4.48 17.00 -19.46
N GLU A 133 3.27 16.43 -19.48
CA GLU A 133 2.03 17.17 -19.18
C GLU A 133 2.07 17.78 -17.79
N THR A 134 2.48 17.01 -16.77
CA THR A 134 2.56 17.52 -15.38
C THR A 134 3.67 18.55 -15.18
N ALA A 135 4.71 18.54 -16.03
CA ALA A 135 5.77 19.53 -16.03
C ALA A 135 5.36 20.82 -16.78
N GLY A 136 4.22 20.83 -17.47
CA GLY A 136 3.75 21.96 -18.27
C GLY A 136 4.34 22.00 -19.69
N ASP A 137 5.00 20.93 -20.13
CA ASP A 137 5.50 20.80 -21.49
C ASP A 137 4.36 20.32 -22.40
N SER A 138 4.10 21.05 -23.48
CA SER A 138 3.03 20.69 -24.43
C SER A 138 3.35 19.37 -25.11
N ILE A 139 2.44 18.40 -24.98
CA ILE A 139 2.48 17.15 -25.73
C ILE A 139 2.34 17.52 -27.22
N SER A 140 3.39 17.27 -28.00
CA SER A 140 3.42 17.45 -29.46
C SER A 140 3.14 16.16 -30.19
#